data_AF-A0A957XQT2-F1
#
_entry.id   AF-A0A957XQT2-F1
#
_cell.length_a   1.000
_cell.length_b   1.000
_cell.length_c   1.000
_cell.angle_alpha   90.00
_cell.angle_beta   90.00
_cell.angle_gamma   90.00
#
_symmetry.space_group_name_H-M   'P 1'
#
loop_
_entity.id
_entity.type
_entity.pdbx_description
1 polymer ?
#
loop_
_entity_poly.entity_id
_entity_poly.type
_entity_poly.pdbx_seq_one_letter_code
_entity_poly.pdbx_strand_id
1 'polypeptide(L)'
;NTEAEVVRYDEVTLAFQALGNGDVDAIINDAPTSADILKANPEIGGVIVGEPFTDEFYGIAVNKDRQDVLKAINEGLAAIRASGEYDQILADWLGVPAAADAGGGDEMAEGMASFGLESCDGFDGIVQKVTALDDMTVEFTLCKPDPAFLSKVAFSAFAIQPSEWIESTGGTGELLEHPIGTGPYAIDTWNRGDSIVFKKNADYWGDPAMTDTLVFRWLTEGAGRLLELQSGTVDGIDNPSPDDFETIASDDALQLLERPALNVFYLAMTDTFEPWGDVRVRQAIAKGIDRQRIVDNFYPGGSEVASHFTPCSIPNGCVGDDWYDFNVEEAQALLADAGYADGFETTIYYRDVFRSYLPEPGLVAQDIQAQLKENLNIDASIEVMESGAFIAESSAGNLDGLYLLGWGADYPHITNFLDYHFGRANPQFGDPHPEIYELLEQGAQIADPAAAEAIYTDANNAIRELVPMVPMAHGGSGVAYLADVEGAQASPLGNEYMAAMKPGDRDTFVWMQNAEPISLYCGDETDGESLRACEQVTESLYAYEIGGTAAQPALATSCEPNEDLTMWTCTLREGVTFHDGSAFDAQDVLASWQAGLDASSPTHVGNTGAFEYFSYLWGLMNVQE
;
A
#
# COMPACT_ATOMS: atom_id res chain seq x y z
N ASN A 1 9.78 48.46 -10.06
CA ASN A 1 9.89 49.65 -10.95
C ASN A 1 10.33 49.19 -12.34
N THR A 2 9.54 48.28 -12.90
CA THR A 2 9.64 47.72 -14.25
C THR A 2 8.19 47.32 -14.55
N GLU A 3 7.57 47.97 -15.53
CA GLU A 3 6.21 47.63 -15.96
C GLU A 3 6.31 46.26 -16.65
N ALA A 4 5.86 45.19 -15.99
CA ALA A 4 5.65 43.91 -16.64
C ALA A 4 4.34 44.00 -17.44
N GLU A 5 4.41 43.73 -18.73
CA GLU A 5 3.21 43.63 -19.57
C GLU A 5 2.68 42.19 -19.47
N VAL A 6 1.43 42.04 -19.02
CA VAL A 6 0.78 40.73 -18.89
C VAL A 6 -0.08 40.49 -20.13
N VAL A 7 0.26 39.44 -20.87
CA VAL A 7 -0.50 38.96 -22.03
C VAL A 7 -1.23 37.69 -21.65
N ARG A 8 -2.55 37.66 -21.84
CA ARG A 8 -3.36 36.47 -21.59
C ARG A 8 -3.48 35.64 -22.86
N TYR A 9 -3.18 34.35 -22.75
CA TYR A 9 -3.48 33.34 -23.76
C TYR A 9 -4.58 32.43 -23.21
N ASP A 10 -5.59 32.13 -24.03
CA ASP A 10 -6.71 31.28 -23.61
C ASP A 10 -6.39 29.78 -23.70
N GLU A 11 -5.25 29.42 -24.32
CA GLU A 11 -4.77 28.04 -24.49
C GLU A 11 -3.30 27.94 -24.05
N VAL A 12 -2.97 26.93 -23.22
CA VAL A 12 -1.60 26.69 -22.72
C VAL A 12 -0.61 26.50 -23.87
N THR A 13 -1.01 25.78 -24.92
CA THR A 13 -0.15 25.54 -26.08
C THR A 13 0.25 26.83 -26.81
N LEU A 14 -0.62 27.84 -26.83
CA LEU A 14 -0.31 29.15 -27.41
C LEU A 14 0.67 29.95 -26.55
N ALA A 15 0.56 29.85 -25.22
CA ALA A 15 1.49 30.47 -24.29
C ALA A 15 2.91 29.90 -24.44
N PHE A 16 3.03 28.58 -24.57
CA PHE A 16 4.32 27.92 -24.78
C PHE A 16 4.91 28.17 -26.18
N GLN A 17 4.08 28.29 -27.22
CA GLN A 17 4.54 28.74 -28.54
C GLN A 17 5.08 30.17 -28.50
N ALA A 18 4.41 31.08 -27.78
CA ALA A 18 4.88 32.45 -27.59
C ALA A 18 6.21 32.48 -26.83
N LEU A 19 6.38 31.63 -25.81
CA LEU A 19 7.63 31.48 -25.08
C LEU A 19 8.78 31.01 -26.00
N GLY A 20 8.52 29.98 -26.82
CA GLY A 20 9.50 29.44 -27.78
C GLY A 20 9.86 30.41 -28.92
N ASN A 21 8.92 31.27 -29.32
CA ASN A 21 9.17 32.32 -30.31
C ASN A 21 9.90 33.55 -29.73
N GLY A 22 9.99 33.66 -28.41
CA GLY A 22 10.52 34.85 -27.73
C GLY A 22 9.55 36.03 -27.71
N ASP A 23 8.25 35.78 -27.91
CA ASP A 23 7.20 36.80 -27.83
C ASP A 23 6.86 37.16 -26.37
N VAL A 24 7.11 36.24 -25.43
CA VAL A 24 7.03 36.46 -23.98
C VAL A 24 8.29 35.94 -23.29
N ASP A 25 8.62 36.55 -22.15
CA ASP A 25 9.83 36.22 -21.38
C ASP A 25 9.61 35.10 -20.35
N ALA A 26 8.38 34.99 -19.86
CA ALA A 26 7.95 33.99 -18.90
C ALA A 26 6.45 33.71 -19.06
N ILE A 27 6.02 32.53 -18.65
CA ILE A 27 4.60 32.14 -18.58
C ILE A 27 4.28 31.66 -17.17
N ILE A 28 3.05 31.93 -16.74
CA ILE A 28 2.45 31.41 -15.51
C ILE A 28 1.17 30.71 -15.94
N ASN A 29 1.03 29.44 -15.63
CA ASN A 29 -0.15 28.65 -15.98
C ASN A 29 -0.63 27.76 -14.83
N ASP A 30 -1.90 27.40 -14.92
CA ASP A 30 -2.69 26.59 -13.99
C ASP A 30 -3.06 25.27 -14.69
N ALA A 31 -2.06 24.50 -15.12
CA ALA A 31 -2.28 23.29 -15.92
C ALA A 31 -1.15 22.27 -15.67
N PRO A 32 -1.44 20.96 -15.77
CA PRO A 32 -0.50 19.91 -15.42
C PRO A 32 0.77 19.98 -16.28
N THR A 33 1.89 20.12 -15.57
CA THR A 33 3.27 19.87 -15.99
C THR A 33 3.80 20.69 -17.17
N SER A 34 4.03 21.98 -16.90
CA SER A 34 5.00 22.79 -17.66
C SER A 34 6.35 22.07 -17.84
N ALA A 35 6.74 21.25 -16.86
CA ALA A 35 7.89 20.35 -16.94
C ALA A 35 7.74 19.28 -18.05
N ASP A 36 6.59 18.60 -18.15
CA ASP A 36 6.37 17.57 -19.16
C ASP A 36 6.22 18.17 -20.57
N ILE A 37 5.63 19.36 -20.69
CA ILE A 37 5.56 20.08 -21.97
C ILE A 37 6.98 20.41 -22.46
N LEU A 38 7.86 20.91 -21.58
CA LEU A 38 9.25 21.19 -21.95
C LEU A 38 10.07 19.91 -22.20
N LYS A 39 9.82 18.84 -21.45
CA LYS A 39 10.45 17.52 -21.64
C LYS A 39 10.06 16.89 -22.97
N ALA A 40 8.79 17.02 -23.36
CA ALA A 40 8.28 16.53 -24.63
C ALA A 40 8.66 17.42 -25.84
N ASN A 41 8.97 18.71 -25.61
CA ASN A 41 9.25 19.71 -26.65
C ASN A 41 10.54 20.51 -26.35
N PRO A 42 11.72 19.89 -26.39
CA PRO A 42 13.00 20.51 -26.01
C PRO A 42 13.38 21.72 -26.88
N GLU A 43 12.79 21.85 -28.07
CA GLU A 43 12.98 22.98 -28.99
C GLU A 43 12.38 24.30 -28.48
N ILE A 44 11.42 24.26 -27.54
CA ILE A 44 10.83 25.45 -26.92
C ILE A 44 11.90 26.26 -26.16
N GLY A 45 12.94 25.60 -25.65
CA GLY A 45 14.05 26.28 -24.97
C GLY A 45 13.64 27.02 -23.68
N GLY A 46 12.58 26.56 -23.01
CA GLY A 46 12.21 27.04 -21.67
C GLY A 46 12.97 26.31 -20.56
N VAL A 47 13.04 26.93 -19.40
CA VAL A 47 13.50 26.33 -18.14
C VAL A 47 12.47 26.61 -17.04
N ILE A 48 12.32 25.68 -16.10
CA ILE A 48 11.42 25.83 -14.95
C ILE A 48 12.08 26.66 -13.84
N VAL A 49 11.28 27.47 -13.15
CA VAL A 49 11.71 28.23 -11.98
C VAL A 49 11.50 27.40 -10.71
N GLY A 50 12.56 26.79 -10.19
CA GLY A 50 12.52 25.98 -8.95
C GLY A 50 11.89 24.60 -9.13
N GLU A 51 11.92 23.79 -8.07
CA GLU A 51 11.07 22.59 -7.97
C GLU A 51 9.60 23.04 -7.75
N PRO A 52 8.61 22.37 -8.36
CA PRO A 52 7.20 22.68 -8.11
C PRO A 52 6.91 22.59 -6.61
N PHE A 53 6.17 23.56 -6.08
CA PHE A 53 6.07 23.79 -4.63
C PHE A 53 4.95 23.00 -3.94
N THR A 54 4.08 22.37 -4.71
CA THR A 54 2.97 21.51 -4.27
C THR A 54 2.64 20.53 -5.39
N ASP A 55 1.97 19.41 -5.07
CA ASP A 55 1.40 18.51 -6.08
C ASP A 55 0.19 19.13 -6.81
N GLU A 56 -0.32 20.28 -6.35
CA GLU A 56 -1.22 21.12 -7.12
C GLU A 56 -0.47 21.95 -8.18
N PHE A 57 -0.92 21.77 -9.43
CA PHE A 57 -0.17 21.93 -10.67
C PHE A 57 0.01 23.38 -11.18
N TYR A 58 0.85 24.17 -10.51
CA TYR A 58 1.20 25.54 -10.92
C TYR A 58 2.66 25.67 -11.37
N GLY A 59 2.89 26.09 -12.62
CA GLY A 59 4.24 26.19 -13.19
C GLY A 59 4.61 27.60 -13.69
N ILE A 60 5.83 28.04 -13.38
CA ILE A 60 6.45 29.19 -14.06
C ILE A 60 7.55 28.67 -14.98
N ALA A 61 7.41 28.89 -16.28
CA ALA A 61 8.48 28.62 -17.24
C ALA A 61 9.06 29.95 -17.76
N VAL A 62 10.38 30.03 -17.82
CA VAL A 62 11.13 31.21 -18.26
C VAL A 62 11.93 30.85 -19.50
N ASN A 63 12.06 31.80 -20.42
CA ASN A 63 12.95 31.62 -21.56
C ASN A 63 14.39 31.42 -21.06
N LYS A 64 15.06 30.34 -21.48
CA LYS A 64 16.41 29.98 -20.98
C LYS A 64 17.45 31.09 -21.16
N ASP A 65 17.26 31.96 -22.15
CA ASP A 65 18.19 33.06 -22.44
C ASP A 65 17.95 34.29 -21.54
N ARG A 66 16.84 34.32 -20.77
CA ARG A 66 16.46 35.40 -19.83
C ARG A 66 16.79 35.05 -18.37
N GLN A 67 18.07 34.77 -18.13
CA GLN A 67 18.60 34.49 -16.78
C GLN A 67 18.39 35.65 -15.80
N ASP A 68 18.28 36.88 -16.31
CA ASP A 68 17.92 38.07 -15.52
C ASP A 68 16.48 38.00 -14.98
N VAL A 69 15.54 37.49 -15.79
CA VAL A 69 14.13 37.30 -15.40
C VAL A 69 14.00 36.15 -14.42
N LEU A 70 14.66 35.03 -14.70
CA LEU A 70 14.71 33.87 -13.79
C LEU A 70 15.19 34.29 -12.40
N LYS A 71 16.30 35.06 -12.35
CA LYS A 71 16.84 35.57 -11.08
C LYS A 71 15.86 36.50 -10.37
N ALA A 72 15.21 37.42 -11.09
CA ALA A 72 14.25 38.36 -10.49
C ALA A 72 13.00 37.66 -9.94
N ILE A 73 12.50 36.61 -10.63
CA ILE A 73 11.37 35.80 -10.15
C ILE A 73 11.78 35.05 -8.88
N ASN A 74 12.95 34.41 -8.87
CA ASN A 74 13.46 33.70 -7.68
C ASN A 74 13.65 34.64 -6.48
N GLU A 75 14.22 35.83 -6.69
CA GLU A 75 14.36 36.85 -5.63
C GLU A 75 13.00 37.36 -5.12
N GLY A 76 12.02 37.51 -6.01
CA GLY A 76 10.65 37.90 -5.66
C GLY A 76 9.91 36.83 -4.86
N LEU A 77 9.97 35.57 -5.29
CA LEU A 77 9.37 34.43 -4.57
C LEU A 77 9.99 34.26 -3.18
N ALA A 78 11.33 34.35 -3.08
CA ALA A 78 12.02 34.30 -1.80
C ALA A 78 11.59 35.45 -0.86
N ALA A 79 11.37 36.66 -1.40
CA ALA A 79 10.90 37.81 -0.62
C ALA A 79 9.45 37.64 -0.13
N ILE A 80 8.56 37.10 -0.97
CA ILE A 80 7.15 36.82 -0.63
C ILE A 80 7.02 35.73 0.44
N ARG A 81 7.90 34.72 0.40
CA ARG A 81 8.01 33.72 1.46
C ARG A 81 8.55 34.32 2.76
N ALA A 82 9.65 35.06 2.68
CA ALA A 82 10.25 35.68 3.86
C ALA A 82 9.36 36.73 4.53
N SER A 83 8.38 37.30 3.82
CA SER A 83 7.41 38.24 4.39
C SER A 83 6.22 37.55 5.07
N GLY A 84 6.06 36.24 4.94
CA GLY A 84 4.87 35.49 5.39
C GLY A 84 3.60 35.80 4.57
N GLU A 85 3.72 36.62 3.51
CA GLU A 85 2.60 37.00 2.65
C GLU A 85 2.10 35.80 1.83
N TYR A 86 3.00 34.88 1.48
CA TYR A 86 2.64 33.60 0.87
C TYR A 86 1.71 32.78 1.77
N ASP A 87 2.12 32.54 3.01
CA ASP A 87 1.38 31.71 3.97
C ASP A 87 0.03 32.34 4.30
N GLN A 88 -0.03 33.67 4.33
CA GLN A 88 -1.26 34.42 4.54
C GLN A 88 -2.23 34.32 3.35
N ILE A 89 -1.74 34.39 2.11
CA ILE A 89 -2.57 34.18 0.91
C ILE A 89 -3.08 32.74 0.85
N LEU A 90 -2.22 31.76 1.14
CA LEU A 90 -2.57 30.34 1.16
C LEU A 90 -3.66 30.05 2.21
N ALA A 91 -3.50 30.61 3.41
CA ALA A 91 -4.49 30.57 4.49
C ALA A 91 -5.83 31.19 4.11
N ASP A 92 -5.81 32.38 3.48
CA ASP A 92 -7.02 33.06 3.01
C ASP A 92 -7.73 32.26 1.90
N TRP A 93 -6.99 31.48 1.10
CA TRP A 93 -7.52 30.69 -0.02
C TRP A 93 -8.08 29.33 0.41
N LEU A 94 -7.40 28.64 1.32
CA LEU A 94 -7.80 27.33 1.84
C LEU A 94 -8.73 27.41 3.06
N GLY A 95 -8.96 28.61 3.61
CA GLY A 95 -9.84 28.81 4.77
C GLY A 95 -9.25 28.31 6.10
N VAL A 96 -7.96 27.98 6.12
CA VAL A 96 -7.21 27.55 7.31
C VAL A 96 -6.46 28.77 7.87
N PRO A 97 -6.48 29.06 9.19
CA PRO A 97 -5.70 30.17 9.73
C PRO A 97 -4.20 30.00 9.43
N ALA A 98 -3.55 31.02 8.88
CA ALA A 98 -2.10 31.04 8.72
C ALA A 98 -1.45 30.70 10.06
N ALA A 99 -0.49 29.77 10.05
CA ALA A 99 0.23 29.29 11.22
C ALA A 99 0.50 30.45 12.16
N ALA A 100 -0.19 30.46 13.30
CA ALA A 100 0.04 31.46 14.32
C ALA A 100 1.52 31.36 14.70
N ASP A 101 2.16 32.53 14.83
CA ASP A 101 3.48 32.73 15.41
C ASP A 101 3.88 31.53 16.28
N ALA A 102 4.97 30.87 15.92
CA ALA A 102 5.69 29.94 16.78
C ALA A 102 6.21 30.69 18.01
N GLY A 103 5.28 31.10 18.88
CA GLY A 103 5.49 31.47 20.26
C GLY A 103 5.56 30.20 21.11
N GLY A 104 6.49 29.32 20.74
CA GLY A 104 6.81 28.08 21.43
C GLY A 104 8.32 27.92 21.66
N GLY A 105 9.09 29.00 21.55
CA GLY A 105 10.48 29.00 22.01
C GLY A 105 10.56 29.13 23.52
N ASP A 106 10.08 28.11 24.26
CA ASP A 106 10.42 27.82 25.68
C ASP A 106 9.66 26.59 26.29
N GLU A 107 9.07 25.69 25.50
CA GLU A 107 8.56 24.37 25.98
C GLU A 107 9.40 23.18 25.47
N MET A 108 10.71 23.36 25.28
CA MET A 108 11.62 22.29 24.81
C MET A 108 12.30 21.53 25.96
N ALA A 109 11.54 20.82 26.80
CA ALA A 109 12.15 19.93 27.81
C ALA A 109 11.30 18.76 28.36
N GLU A 110 10.01 18.63 28.03
CA GLU A 110 9.20 17.48 28.51
C GLU A 110 8.52 16.83 27.30
N GLY A 111 8.88 15.57 26.99
CA GLY A 111 8.30 14.81 25.89
C GLY A 111 6.78 14.63 26.02
N MET A 112 6.13 14.24 24.93
CA MET A 112 4.70 13.97 24.90
C MET A 112 4.37 12.79 25.83
N ALA A 113 3.54 13.04 26.86
CA ALA A 113 3.09 11.97 27.75
C ALA A 113 2.06 11.04 27.08
N SER A 114 1.21 11.58 26.20
CA SER A 114 0.21 10.81 25.45
C SER A 114 -0.41 11.64 24.33
N PHE A 115 -0.93 10.97 23.30
CA PHE A 115 -1.90 11.55 22.35
C PHE A 115 -3.12 10.62 22.21
N GLY A 116 -4.25 11.18 21.78
CA GLY A 116 -5.47 10.42 21.52
C GLY A 116 -6.75 11.13 21.93
N LEU A 117 -7.87 10.40 21.88
CA LEU A 117 -9.21 10.89 22.16
C LEU A 117 -9.55 10.80 23.65
N GLU A 118 -10.32 11.77 24.16
CA GLU A 118 -10.84 11.72 25.54
C GLU A 118 -11.82 10.54 25.75
N SER A 119 -12.57 10.19 24.70
CA SER A 119 -13.52 9.07 24.69
C SER A 119 -13.72 8.55 23.27
N CYS A 120 -14.20 7.32 23.13
CA CYS A 120 -14.57 6.73 21.85
C CYS A 120 -15.95 7.19 21.32
N ASP A 121 -16.63 8.12 22.00
CA ASP A 121 -17.95 8.59 21.60
C ASP A 121 -17.88 9.28 20.23
N GLY A 122 -18.56 8.70 19.23
CA GLY A 122 -18.56 9.20 17.85
C GLY A 122 -17.30 8.84 17.05
N PHE A 123 -16.46 7.94 17.57
CA PHE A 123 -15.28 7.42 16.88
C PHE A 123 -15.45 5.93 16.61
N ASP A 124 -15.46 5.56 15.32
CA ASP A 124 -15.68 4.17 14.89
C ASP A 124 -14.40 3.33 14.80
N GLY A 125 -13.22 3.96 14.96
CA GLY A 125 -11.91 3.32 14.97
C GLY A 125 -11.62 2.46 16.21
N ILE A 126 -10.40 1.93 16.26
CA ILE A 126 -9.93 0.98 17.27
C ILE A 126 -9.02 1.65 18.28
N VAL A 127 -7.97 2.38 17.88
CA VAL A 127 -7.04 2.98 18.85
C VAL A 127 -7.67 4.26 19.40
N GLN A 128 -7.89 4.30 20.72
CA GLN A 128 -8.36 5.51 21.40
C GLN A 128 -7.20 6.43 21.75
N LYS A 129 -6.14 5.87 22.35
CA LYS A 129 -5.09 6.65 23.00
C LYS A 129 -3.80 5.86 23.10
N VAL A 130 -2.67 6.53 22.90
CA VAL A 130 -1.32 5.99 23.12
C VAL A 130 -0.62 6.83 24.19
N THR A 131 -0.07 6.17 25.22
CA THR A 131 0.50 6.82 26.40
C THR A 131 1.90 6.29 26.69
N ALA A 132 2.88 7.17 26.86
CA ALA A 132 4.16 6.81 27.46
C ALA A 132 3.98 6.76 28.99
N LEU A 133 4.09 5.56 29.56
CA LEU A 133 4.03 5.38 31.03
C LEU A 133 5.38 5.74 31.67
N ASP A 134 6.47 5.47 30.95
CA ASP A 134 7.84 5.89 31.21
C ASP A 134 8.66 5.76 29.90
N ASP A 135 9.96 6.06 29.96
CA ASP A 135 10.86 6.06 28.79
C ASP A 135 10.88 4.73 28.01
N MET A 136 10.57 3.60 28.67
CA MET A 136 10.65 2.26 28.05
C MET A 136 9.32 1.51 28.12
N THR A 137 8.21 2.21 28.34
CA THR A 137 6.88 1.58 28.47
C THR A 137 5.82 2.42 27.78
N VAL A 138 5.13 1.81 26.80
CA VAL A 138 4.02 2.43 26.06
C VAL A 138 2.74 1.64 26.27
N GLU A 139 1.62 2.33 26.50
CA GLU A 139 0.29 1.74 26.64
C GLU A 139 -0.61 2.19 25.49
N PHE A 140 -1.24 1.22 24.82
CA PHE A 140 -2.29 1.43 23.83
C PHE A 140 -3.64 1.15 24.47
N THR A 141 -4.53 2.15 24.48
CA THR A 141 -5.95 2.00 24.87
C THR A 141 -6.80 1.91 23.62
N LEU A 142 -7.67 0.90 23.55
CA LEU A 142 -8.51 0.60 22.40
C LEU A 142 -10.00 0.80 22.73
N CYS A 143 -10.76 1.27 21.74
CA CYS A 143 -12.22 1.42 21.80
C CYS A 143 -12.97 0.09 21.73
N LYS A 144 -12.33 -0.95 21.16
CA LYS A 144 -12.88 -2.30 20.99
C LYS A 144 -11.77 -3.33 21.24
N PRO A 145 -12.09 -4.54 21.73
CA PRO A 145 -11.14 -5.64 21.82
C PRO A 145 -10.49 -5.93 20.46
N ASP A 146 -9.16 -6.09 20.42
CA ASP A 146 -8.45 -6.49 19.19
C ASP A 146 -7.49 -7.66 19.47
N PRO A 147 -7.92 -8.91 19.23
CA PRO A 147 -7.07 -10.08 19.41
C PRO A 147 -5.92 -10.16 18.39
N ALA A 148 -5.97 -9.40 17.30
CA ALA A 148 -4.94 -9.36 16.27
C ALA A 148 -3.87 -8.27 16.53
N PHE A 149 -3.93 -7.56 17.67
CA PHE A 149 -3.03 -6.44 17.99
C PHE A 149 -1.55 -6.76 17.73
N LEU A 150 -1.03 -7.87 18.27
CA LEU A 150 0.38 -8.26 18.10
C LEU A 150 0.76 -8.50 16.64
N SER A 151 -0.14 -9.08 15.85
CA SER A 151 0.07 -9.28 14.42
C SER A 151 0.05 -7.96 13.67
N LYS A 152 -0.88 -7.05 14.00
CA LYS A 152 -0.95 -5.74 13.37
C LYS A 152 0.31 -4.92 13.67
N VAL A 153 0.73 -4.79 14.93
CA VAL A 153 1.95 -4.01 15.28
C VAL A 153 3.27 -4.68 14.88
N ALA A 154 3.20 -5.87 14.26
CA ALA A 154 4.33 -6.50 13.58
C ALA A 154 4.49 -6.05 12.12
N PHE A 155 3.47 -5.39 11.56
CA PHE A 155 3.47 -4.95 10.18
C PHE A 155 4.37 -3.72 9.98
N SER A 156 5.11 -3.68 8.86
CA SER A 156 6.12 -2.65 8.58
C SER A 156 5.54 -1.25 8.39
N ALA A 157 4.26 -1.13 8.02
CA ALA A 157 3.55 0.16 8.02
C ALA A 157 3.49 0.84 9.40
N PHE A 158 3.78 0.12 10.49
CA PHE A 158 3.83 0.68 11.85
C PHE A 158 5.25 0.77 12.41
N ALA A 159 6.24 0.85 11.52
CA ALA A 159 7.64 0.97 11.90
C ALA A 159 7.92 2.30 12.61
N ILE A 160 8.87 2.28 13.53
CA ILE A 160 9.20 3.41 14.38
C ILE A 160 10.39 4.18 13.81
N GLN A 161 10.28 5.51 13.82
CA GLN A 161 11.35 6.44 13.44
C GLN A 161 11.63 7.43 14.58
N PRO A 162 12.82 8.07 14.60
CA PRO A 162 13.15 9.03 15.64
C PRO A 162 12.16 10.19 15.63
N SER A 163 11.65 10.53 16.81
CA SER A 163 10.76 11.67 17.03
C SER A 163 11.36 12.98 16.46
N GLU A 164 12.63 13.27 16.76
CA GLU A 164 13.34 14.46 16.24
C GLU A 164 13.43 14.47 14.70
N TRP A 165 13.53 13.30 14.06
CA TRP A 165 13.60 13.19 12.59
C TRP A 165 12.24 13.48 11.96
N ILE A 166 11.16 12.90 12.50
CA ILE A 166 9.78 13.18 12.06
C ILE A 166 9.47 14.68 12.22
N GLU A 167 9.81 15.27 13.36
CA GLU A 167 9.55 16.69 13.64
C GLU A 167 10.35 17.62 12.72
N SER A 168 11.64 17.36 12.55
CA SER A 168 12.52 18.23 11.74
C SER A 168 12.18 18.21 10.24
N THR A 169 11.60 17.11 9.77
CA THR A 169 11.14 16.93 8.39
C THR A 169 9.68 17.32 8.18
N GLY A 170 8.92 17.54 9.26
CA GLY A 170 7.48 17.79 9.20
C GLY A 170 6.68 16.58 8.70
N GLY A 171 7.21 15.37 8.87
CA GLY A 171 6.54 14.14 8.41
C GLY A 171 6.54 13.90 6.90
N THR A 172 7.42 14.57 6.15
CA THR A 172 7.55 14.43 4.69
C THR A 172 8.98 14.77 4.21
N GLY A 173 9.20 15.04 2.91
CA GLY A 173 10.49 15.50 2.38
C GLY A 173 11.59 14.45 2.53
N GLU A 174 12.66 14.78 3.25
CA GLU A 174 13.80 13.87 3.46
C GLU A 174 13.38 12.55 4.14
N LEU A 175 12.28 12.55 4.91
CA LEU A 175 11.73 11.32 5.51
C LEU A 175 11.35 10.27 4.47
N LEU A 176 10.93 10.71 3.28
CA LEU A 176 10.43 9.86 2.20
C LEU A 176 11.56 9.13 1.45
N GLU A 177 12.79 9.66 1.47
CA GLU A 177 13.92 9.08 0.73
C GLU A 177 15.09 8.65 1.64
N HIS A 178 15.16 9.23 2.82
CA HIS A 178 16.22 9.02 3.81
C HIS A 178 15.63 8.74 5.20
N PRO A 179 14.79 7.70 5.36
CA PRO A 179 14.30 7.30 6.67
C PRO A 179 15.47 6.92 7.59
N ILE A 180 15.34 7.27 8.86
CA ILE A 180 16.26 6.85 9.92
C ILE A 180 15.55 5.79 10.74
N GLY A 181 16.18 4.64 10.93
CA GLY A 181 15.57 3.53 11.65
C GLY A 181 16.56 2.82 12.57
N THR A 182 16.10 1.70 13.11
CA THR A 182 16.86 0.83 14.03
C THR A 182 17.33 -0.47 13.36
N GLY A 183 16.94 -0.68 12.10
CA GLY A 183 17.09 -1.93 11.36
C GLY A 183 18.54 -2.33 11.04
N PRO A 184 18.73 -3.53 10.48
CA PRO A 184 20.05 -4.12 10.21
C PRO A 184 20.82 -3.42 9.09
N TYR A 185 20.13 -2.63 8.27
CA TYR A 185 20.72 -1.79 7.23
C TYR A 185 20.28 -0.34 7.37
N ALA A 186 21.08 0.58 6.85
CA ALA A 186 20.75 1.99 6.69
C ALA A 186 20.87 2.39 5.21
N ILE A 187 20.12 3.39 4.77
CA ILE A 187 20.22 3.93 3.40
C ILE A 187 21.59 4.59 3.21
N ASP A 188 22.30 4.21 2.14
CA ASP A 188 23.52 4.88 1.68
C ASP A 188 23.19 5.82 0.51
N THR A 189 22.47 5.30 -0.50
CA THR A 189 22.02 6.14 -1.62
C THR A 189 20.81 5.55 -2.33
N TRP A 190 19.94 6.42 -2.83
CA TRP A 190 18.88 6.07 -3.76
C TRP A 190 19.19 6.68 -5.13
N ASN A 191 19.56 5.83 -6.08
CA ASN A 191 19.71 6.20 -7.48
C ASN A 191 18.35 6.08 -8.16
N ARG A 192 17.56 7.16 -8.15
CA ARG A 192 16.21 7.20 -8.74
C ARG A 192 16.19 6.60 -10.16
N GLY A 193 15.26 5.69 -10.41
CA GLY A 193 15.13 4.95 -11.67
C GLY A 193 16.09 3.77 -11.90
N ASP A 194 17.02 3.48 -10.98
CA ASP A 194 17.99 2.39 -11.11
C ASP A 194 18.12 1.47 -9.88
N SER A 195 18.45 2.02 -8.70
CA SER A 195 18.80 1.20 -7.53
C SER A 195 18.73 1.94 -6.19
N ILE A 196 18.59 1.18 -5.10
CA ILE A 196 18.86 1.64 -3.73
C ILE A 196 20.03 0.84 -3.17
N VAL A 197 21.01 1.53 -2.60
CA VAL A 197 22.15 0.95 -1.91
C VAL A 197 21.98 1.16 -0.41
N PHE A 198 22.11 0.07 0.33
CA PHE A 198 22.07 0.07 1.79
C PHE A 198 23.42 -0.36 2.35
N LYS A 199 23.75 0.14 3.54
CA LYS A 199 24.95 -0.23 4.30
C LYS A 199 24.55 -0.90 5.60
N LYS A 200 25.31 -1.93 5.97
CA LYS A 200 25.13 -2.63 7.24
C LYS A 200 25.19 -1.66 8.42
N ASN A 201 24.21 -1.76 9.31
CA ASN A 201 24.24 -1.13 10.62
C ASN A 201 25.20 -1.92 11.53
N ALA A 202 26.38 -1.35 11.79
CA ALA A 202 27.41 -2.01 12.59
C ALA A 202 27.03 -2.11 14.08
N ASP A 203 26.13 -1.24 14.54
CA ASP A 203 25.66 -1.15 15.92
C ASP A 203 24.24 -1.73 16.07
N TYR A 204 23.79 -2.55 15.11
CA TYR A 204 22.48 -3.19 15.17
C TYR A 204 22.31 -4.00 16.45
N TRP A 205 21.17 -3.82 17.11
CA TRP A 205 20.86 -4.42 18.41
C TRP A 205 20.60 -5.94 18.32
N GLY A 206 20.19 -6.41 17.14
CA GLY A 206 19.90 -7.81 16.84
C GLY A 206 21.11 -8.56 16.24
N ASP A 207 20.83 -9.61 15.47
CA ASP A 207 21.87 -10.32 14.73
C ASP A 207 22.36 -9.47 13.55
N PRO A 208 23.66 -9.15 13.47
CA PRO A 208 24.17 -8.29 12.40
C PRO A 208 23.94 -8.89 11.01
N ALA A 209 23.65 -8.03 10.04
CA ALA A 209 23.50 -8.45 8.65
C ALA A 209 24.69 -9.29 8.14
N MET A 210 24.39 -10.33 7.37
CA MET A 210 25.38 -11.25 6.80
C MET A 210 26.25 -10.60 5.72
N THR A 211 25.78 -9.51 5.10
CA THR A 211 26.51 -8.73 4.08
C THR A 211 26.73 -7.29 4.50
N ASP A 212 27.83 -6.69 4.03
CA ASP A 212 28.15 -5.29 4.33
C ASP A 212 27.31 -4.31 3.49
N THR A 213 26.88 -4.75 2.29
CA THR A 213 26.07 -3.96 1.37
C THR A 213 24.89 -4.78 0.88
N LEU A 214 23.71 -4.17 0.88
CA LEU A 214 22.52 -4.67 0.21
C LEU A 214 22.18 -3.71 -0.92
N VAL A 215 21.79 -4.23 -2.08
CA VAL A 215 21.34 -3.43 -3.22
C VAL A 215 19.99 -3.92 -3.69
N PHE A 216 19.02 -3.01 -3.76
CA PHE A 216 17.76 -3.24 -4.45
C PHE A 216 17.86 -2.69 -5.86
N ARG A 217 17.46 -3.49 -6.85
CA ARG A 217 17.26 -3.11 -8.25
C ARG A 217 15.84 -3.48 -8.64
N TRP A 218 15.37 -2.97 -9.78
CA TRP A 218 14.06 -3.31 -10.29
C TRP A 218 14.08 -3.52 -11.80
N LEU A 219 13.17 -4.39 -12.25
CA LEU A 219 12.87 -4.60 -13.66
C LEU A 219 11.44 -5.15 -13.76
N THR A 220 10.61 -4.52 -14.59
CA THR A 220 9.19 -4.84 -14.70
C THR A 220 8.94 -6.24 -15.24
N GLU A 221 9.65 -6.63 -16.30
CA GLU A 221 9.44 -7.91 -16.98
C GLU A 221 10.05 -9.09 -16.21
N GLY A 222 9.22 -10.05 -15.77
CA GLY A 222 9.65 -11.22 -15.00
C GLY A 222 10.70 -12.08 -15.71
N ALA A 223 10.53 -12.33 -17.00
CA ALA A 223 11.53 -13.02 -17.82
C ALA A 223 12.88 -12.28 -17.84
N GLY A 224 12.86 -10.94 -17.80
CA GLY A 224 14.07 -10.14 -17.68
C GLY A 224 14.76 -10.32 -16.33
N ARG A 225 13.98 -10.37 -15.23
CA ARG A 225 14.53 -10.63 -13.88
C ARG A 225 15.20 -12.00 -13.81
N LEU A 226 14.57 -13.03 -14.40
CA LEU A 226 15.16 -14.36 -14.46
C LEU A 226 16.49 -14.38 -15.24
N LEU A 227 16.60 -13.64 -16.35
CA LEU A 227 17.85 -13.55 -17.10
C LEU A 227 18.98 -12.90 -16.28
N GLU A 228 18.67 -11.87 -15.51
CA GLU A 228 19.63 -11.25 -14.59
C GLU A 228 20.10 -12.27 -13.54
N LEU A 229 19.17 -13.02 -12.93
CA LEU A 229 19.49 -14.07 -11.95
C LEU A 229 20.37 -15.16 -12.55
N GLN A 230 19.99 -15.72 -13.70
CA GLN A 230 20.75 -16.77 -14.39
C GLN A 230 22.16 -16.32 -14.79
N SER A 231 22.34 -15.03 -15.06
CA SER A 231 23.65 -14.45 -15.38
C SER A 231 24.52 -14.21 -14.13
N GLY A 232 23.92 -14.25 -12.94
CA GLY A 232 24.56 -13.94 -11.66
C GLY A 232 24.80 -12.45 -11.43
N THR A 233 24.10 -11.56 -12.14
CA THR A 233 24.15 -10.10 -11.89
C THR A 233 23.32 -9.69 -10.68
N VAL A 234 22.38 -10.55 -10.26
CA VAL A 234 21.60 -10.43 -9.03
C VAL A 234 21.63 -11.76 -8.27
N ASP A 235 21.43 -11.72 -6.95
CA ASP A 235 21.47 -12.87 -6.06
C ASP A 235 20.09 -13.46 -5.81
N GLY A 236 19.05 -12.63 -5.88
CA GLY A 236 17.66 -13.03 -5.73
C GLY A 236 16.71 -12.14 -6.51
N ILE A 237 15.58 -12.72 -6.92
CA ILE A 237 14.50 -12.03 -7.61
C ILE A 237 13.16 -12.29 -6.94
N ASP A 238 12.31 -11.26 -6.98
CA ASP A 238 10.91 -11.38 -6.61
C ASP A 238 10.03 -11.77 -7.80
N ASN A 239 8.92 -12.45 -7.49
CA ASN A 239 7.82 -12.74 -8.40
C ASN A 239 8.26 -13.24 -9.79
N PRO A 240 8.92 -14.41 -9.91
CA PRO A 240 9.13 -15.02 -11.22
C PRO A 240 7.83 -15.12 -12.02
N SER A 241 7.91 -15.03 -13.35
CA SER A 241 6.73 -15.22 -14.20
C SER A 241 6.19 -16.65 -14.01
N PRO A 242 4.86 -16.87 -14.10
CA PRO A 242 4.28 -18.20 -13.90
C PRO A 242 4.91 -19.30 -14.77
N ASP A 243 5.17 -18.98 -16.05
CA ASP A 243 5.80 -19.89 -17.02
C ASP A 243 7.26 -20.25 -16.68
N ASP A 244 7.93 -19.48 -15.81
CA ASP A 244 9.34 -19.65 -15.49
C ASP A 244 9.58 -20.57 -14.29
N PHE A 245 8.55 -20.95 -13.52
CA PHE A 245 8.71 -21.77 -12.31
C PHE A 245 9.38 -23.12 -12.61
N GLU A 246 8.93 -23.84 -13.65
CA GLU A 246 9.52 -25.13 -14.03
C GLU A 246 10.97 -24.97 -14.52
N THR A 247 11.26 -23.86 -15.23
CA THR A 247 12.61 -23.52 -15.69
C THR A 247 13.55 -23.31 -14.50
N ILE A 248 13.13 -22.53 -13.49
CA ILE A 248 13.94 -22.26 -12.29
C ILE A 248 14.11 -23.53 -11.47
N ALA A 249 13.04 -24.28 -11.23
CA ALA A 249 13.08 -25.52 -10.44
C ALA A 249 13.96 -26.61 -11.07
N SER A 250 14.19 -26.54 -12.39
CA SER A 250 15.02 -27.50 -13.14
C SER A 250 16.48 -27.05 -13.29
N ASP A 251 16.85 -25.86 -12.83
CA ASP A 251 18.20 -25.32 -12.92
C ASP A 251 18.96 -25.51 -11.60
N ASP A 252 19.95 -26.41 -11.59
CA ASP A 252 20.79 -26.69 -10.41
C ASP A 252 21.62 -25.47 -9.93
N ALA A 253 21.71 -24.41 -10.74
CA ALA A 253 22.35 -23.15 -10.35
C ALA A 253 21.42 -22.20 -9.58
N LEU A 254 20.12 -22.51 -9.52
CA LEU A 254 19.09 -21.71 -8.87
C LEU A 254 18.41 -22.49 -7.75
N GLN A 255 17.71 -21.75 -6.89
CA GLN A 255 16.76 -22.29 -5.94
C GLN A 255 15.45 -21.50 -6.06
N LEU A 256 14.34 -22.21 -6.27
CA LEU A 256 12.99 -21.65 -6.24
C LEU A 256 12.39 -21.90 -4.85
N LEU A 257 11.95 -20.83 -4.19
CA LEU A 257 11.17 -20.93 -2.96
C LEU A 257 9.75 -20.39 -3.24
N GLU A 258 8.78 -21.29 -3.22
CA GLU A 258 7.37 -20.95 -3.40
C GLU A 258 6.81 -20.27 -2.14
N ARG A 259 5.99 -19.24 -2.33
CA ARG A 259 5.23 -18.59 -1.27
C ARG A 259 3.82 -19.17 -1.22
N PRO A 260 3.33 -19.57 -0.03
CA PRO A 260 1.93 -19.93 0.15
C PRO A 260 1.00 -18.78 -0.27
N ALA A 261 -0.13 -19.10 -0.88
CA ALA A 261 -1.11 -18.11 -1.30
C ALA A 261 -1.85 -17.51 -0.09
N LEU A 262 -1.33 -16.40 0.45
CA LEU A 262 -2.03 -15.54 1.43
C LEU A 262 -2.70 -14.37 0.74
N ASN A 263 -3.52 -14.65 -0.27
CA ASN A 263 -4.18 -13.63 -1.06
C ASN A 263 -5.46 -14.18 -1.68
N VAL A 264 -6.28 -13.31 -2.26
CA VAL A 264 -7.44 -13.69 -3.06
C VAL A 264 -7.55 -12.79 -4.27
N PHE A 265 -7.76 -13.38 -5.45
CA PHE A 265 -8.29 -12.67 -6.61
C PHE A 265 -9.79 -12.90 -6.68
N TYR A 266 -10.50 -11.84 -7.03
CA TYR A 266 -11.94 -11.86 -7.18
C TYR A 266 -12.44 -11.09 -8.39
N LEU A 267 -13.57 -11.57 -8.89
CA LEU A 267 -14.41 -10.88 -9.85
C LEU A 267 -15.53 -10.20 -9.09
N ALA A 268 -15.50 -8.88 -8.98
CA ALA A 268 -16.44 -8.12 -8.20
C ALA A 268 -17.45 -7.36 -9.05
N MET A 269 -18.55 -6.99 -8.40
CA MET A 269 -19.65 -6.19 -8.92
C MET A 269 -20.12 -5.24 -7.83
N THR A 270 -20.73 -4.12 -8.23
CA THR A 270 -21.35 -3.18 -7.29
C THR A 270 -22.87 -3.32 -7.39
N ASP A 271 -23.52 -3.78 -6.32
CA ASP A 271 -24.94 -4.17 -6.37
C ASP A 271 -25.94 -3.01 -6.48
N THR A 272 -25.47 -1.77 -6.36
CA THR A 272 -26.26 -0.55 -6.59
C THR A 272 -26.52 -0.25 -8.07
N PHE A 273 -25.82 -0.94 -8.98
CA PHE A 273 -26.03 -0.85 -10.42
C PHE A 273 -26.86 -2.03 -10.95
N GLU A 274 -27.64 -1.78 -12.00
CA GLU A 274 -28.33 -2.84 -12.75
C GLU A 274 -27.34 -3.54 -13.70
N PRO A 275 -27.39 -4.88 -13.86
CA PRO A 275 -28.33 -5.84 -13.26
C PRO A 275 -27.85 -6.43 -11.94
N TRP A 276 -26.77 -5.89 -11.35
CA TRP A 276 -26.07 -6.49 -10.22
C TRP A 276 -26.86 -6.49 -8.92
N GLY A 277 -27.86 -5.61 -8.77
CA GLY A 277 -28.77 -5.61 -7.62
C GLY A 277 -29.61 -6.88 -7.44
N ASP A 278 -29.74 -7.74 -8.47
CA ASP A 278 -30.39 -9.04 -8.35
C ASP A 278 -29.37 -10.14 -8.00
N VAL A 279 -29.44 -10.65 -6.78
CA VAL A 279 -28.57 -11.74 -6.29
C VAL A 279 -28.55 -12.97 -7.21
N ARG A 280 -29.63 -13.23 -7.95
CA ARG A 280 -29.69 -14.37 -8.89
C ARG A 280 -28.78 -14.16 -10.09
N VAL A 281 -28.63 -12.91 -10.56
CA VAL A 281 -27.66 -12.56 -11.60
C VAL A 281 -26.25 -12.79 -11.07
N ARG A 282 -25.97 -12.37 -9.83
CA ARG A 282 -24.65 -12.56 -9.21
C ARG A 282 -24.30 -14.03 -9.01
N GLN A 283 -25.24 -14.83 -8.51
CA GLN A 283 -25.11 -16.28 -8.40
C GLN A 283 -24.92 -16.95 -9.77
N ALA A 284 -25.53 -16.43 -10.83
CA ALA A 284 -25.30 -16.92 -12.18
C ALA A 284 -23.86 -16.67 -12.66
N ILE A 285 -23.29 -15.49 -12.38
CA ILE A 285 -21.87 -15.22 -12.68
C ILE A 285 -20.98 -16.20 -11.90
N ALA A 286 -21.23 -16.39 -10.60
CA ALA A 286 -20.45 -17.29 -9.76
C ALA A 286 -20.44 -18.75 -10.24
N LYS A 287 -21.53 -19.20 -10.88
CA LYS A 287 -21.68 -20.55 -11.44
C LYS A 287 -21.26 -20.66 -12.92
N GLY A 288 -21.29 -19.55 -13.65
CA GLY A 288 -21.09 -19.50 -15.10
C GLY A 288 -19.64 -19.32 -15.54
N ILE A 289 -18.71 -19.13 -14.61
CA ILE A 289 -17.28 -19.01 -14.88
C ILE A 289 -16.53 -20.25 -14.37
N ASP A 290 -15.79 -20.90 -15.27
CA ASP A 290 -14.83 -21.96 -14.99
C ASP A 290 -13.57 -21.36 -14.39
N ARG A 291 -13.55 -21.30 -13.05
CA ARG A 291 -12.45 -20.77 -12.25
C ARG A 291 -11.22 -21.67 -12.29
N GLN A 292 -11.41 -22.99 -12.39
CA GLN A 292 -10.30 -23.95 -12.47
C GLN A 292 -9.50 -23.74 -13.75
N ARG A 293 -10.17 -23.51 -14.89
CA ARG A 293 -9.51 -23.18 -16.15
C ARG A 293 -8.62 -21.93 -16.05
N ILE A 294 -9.05 -20.92 -15.30
CA ILE A 294 -8.26 -19.69 -15.10
C ILE A 294 -7.00 -20.00 -14.30
N VAL A 295 -7.12 -20.75 -13.19
CA VAL A 295 -5.96 -21.17 -12.38
C VAL A 295 -5.00 -22.01 -13.21
N ASP A 296 -5.49 -23.03 -13.92
CA ASP A 296 -4.66 -23.96 -14.70
C ASP A 296 -3.87 -23.27 -15.82
N ASN A 297 -4.40 -22.19 -16.38
CA ASN A 297 -3.82 -21.53 -17.56
C ASN A 297 -2.94 -20.32 -17.24
N PHE A 298 -3.16 -19.63 -16.12
CA PHE A 298 -2.57 -18.30 -15.87
C PHE A 298 -1.80 -18.18 -14.55
N TYR A 299 -1.80 -19.22 -13.72
CA TYR A 299 -1.16 -19.18 -12.41
C TYR A 299 -0.01 -20.19 -12.30
N PRO A 300 1.01 -19.90 -11.46
CA PRO A 300 2.09 -20.86 -11.19
C PRO A 300 1.60 -22.01 -10.31
N GLY A 301 2.48 -23.02 -10.16
CA GLY A 301 2.34 -24.02 -9.10
C GLY A 301 2.16 -23.38 -7.72
N GLY A 302 1.42 -24.05 -6.85
CA GLY A 302 1.06 -23.54 -5.52
C GLY A 302 -0.19 -22.65 -5.50
N SER A 303 -0.78 -22.36 -6.66
CA SER A 303 -2.06 -21.66 -6.77
C SER A 303 -3.26 -22.60 -6.70
N GLU A 304 -4.38 -22.11 -6.19
CA GLU A 304 -5.61 -22.91 -6.06
C GLU A 304 -6.87 -22.09 -6.38
N VAL A 305 -7.94 -22.78 -6.80
CA VAL A 305 -9.26 -22.16 -6.91
C VAL A 305 -9.75 -21.83 -5.50
N ALA A 306 -10.18 -20.59 -5.30
CA ALA A 306 -10.65 -20.15 -3.99
C ALA A 306 -11.97 -20.86 -3.61
N SER A 307 -11.94 -21.64 -2.53
CA SER A 307 -13.16 -22.25 -1.96
C SER A 307 -13.94 -21.26 -1.10
N HIS A 308 -13.27 -20.24 -0.58
CA HIS A 308 -13.80 -19.16 0.26
C HIS A 308 -13.11 -17.84 -0.10
N PHE A 309 -13.60 -16.71 0.41
CA PHE A 309 -12.91 -15.42 0.23
C PHE A 309 -11.52 -15.44 0.89
N THR A 310 -11.44 -15.95 2.11
CA THR A 310 -10.21 -16.00 2.89
C THR A 310 -9.48 -17.33 2.64
N PRO A 311 -8.14 -17.33 2.43
CA PRO A 311 -7.36 -18.55 2.29
C PRO A 311 -7.48 -19.49 3.50
N CYS A 312 -7.50 -20.81 3.25
CA CYS A 312 -7.59 -21.84 4.30
C CYS A 312 -6.44 -21.84 5.32
N SER A 313 -5.30 -21.25 4.96
CA SER A 313 -4.15 -21.09 5.85
C SER A 313 -4.40 -20.10 7.00
N ILE A 314 -5.42 -19.25 6.89
CA ILE A 314 -5.89 -18.38 7.96
C ILE A 314 -6.93 -19.13 8.80
N PRO A 315 -6.79 -19.18 10.14
CA PRO A 315 -7.79 -19.79 11.02
C PRO A 315 -9.19 -19.25 10.73
N ASN A 316 -10.19 -20.14 10.67
CA ASN A 316 -11.58 -19.86 10.29
C ASN A 316 -11.79 -19.34 8.85
N GLY A 317 -10.75 -19.27 8.01
CA GLY A 317 -10.85 -18.72 6.65
C GLY A 317 -11.74 -19.54 5.72
N CYS A 318 -11.76 -20.87 5.89
CA CYS A 318 -12.52 -21.79 5.03
C CYS A 318 -13.44 -22.75 5.79
N VAL A 319 -14.11 -22.23 6.82
CA VAL A 319 -15.20 -22.92 7.51
C VAL A 319 -16.55 -22.55 6.89
N GLY A 320 -17.49 -23.50 6.87
CA GLY A 320 -18.77 -23.36 6.17
C GLY A 320 -18.83 -24.16 4.88
N ASP A 321 -19.72 -23.77 3.99
CA ASP A 321 -19.91 -24.41 2.69
C ASP A 321 -18.96 -23.82 1.64
N ASP A 322 -18.28 -24.68 0.89
CA ASP A 322 -17.44 -24.28 -0.24
C ASP A 322 -18.22 -23.47 -1.30
N TRP A 323 -17.51 -22.58 -1.99
CA TRP A 323 -18.04 -21.78 -3.09
C TRP A 323 -18.65 -22.63 -4.20
N TYR A 324 -19.50 -22.01 -5.03
CA TYR A 324 -20.23 -22.70 -6.10
C TYR A 324 -19.29 -23.40 -7.11
N ASP A 325 -19.65 -24.63 -7.47
CA ASP A 325 -19.10 -25.33 -8.62
C ASP A 325 -19.52 -24.68 -9.94
N PHE A 326 -18.67 -24.85 -10.97
CA PHE A 326 -18.98 -24.44 -12.33
C PHE A 326 -20.17 -25.23 -12.90
N ASN A 327 -21.27 -24.53 -13.20
CA ASN A 327 -22.51 -25.11 -13.73
C ASN A 327 -23.26 -24.10 -14.61
N VAL A 328 -23.05 -24.21 -15.92
CA VAL A 328 -23.67 -23.33 -16.94
C VAL A 328 -25.20 -23.49 -17.00
N GLU A 329 -25.73 -24.70 -16.81
CA GLU A 329 -27.18 -24.94 -16.88
C GLU A 329 -27.92 -24.22 -15.75
N GLU A 330 -27.40 -24.31 -14.52
CA GLU A 330 -27.95 -23.56 -13.39
C GLU A 330 -27.77 -22.06 -13.54
N ALA A 331 -26.61 -21.60 -14.03
CA ALA A 331 -26.36 -20.19 -14.28
C ALA A 331 -27.34 -19.59 -15.29
N GLN A 332 -27.59 -20.28 -16.41
CA GLN A 332 -28.56 -19.86 -17.42
C GLN A 332 -29.99 -19.85 -16.87
N ALA A 333 -30.36 -20.83 -16.03
CA ALA A 333 -31.66 -20.85 -15.38
C ALA A 333 -31.87 -19.65 -14.44
N LEU A 334 -30.85 -19.30 -13.64
CA LEU A 334 -30.87 -18.12 -12.78
C LEU A 334 -31.02 -16.82 -13.57
N LEU A 335 -30.26 -16.65 -14.66
CA LEU A 335 -30.41 -15.48 -15.54
C LEU A 335 -31.81 -15.41 -16.16
N ALA A 336 -32.36 -16.54 -16.61
CA ALA A 336 -33.71 -16.58 -17.16
C ALA A 336 -34.77 -16.19 -16.12
N ASP A 337 -34.66 -16.69 -14.89
CA ASP A 337 -35.56 -16.35 -13.77
C ASP A 337 -35.42 -14.88 -13.33
N ALA A 338 -34.23 -14.30 -13.50
CA ALA A 338 -33.95 -12.87 -13.27
C ALA A 338 -34.41 -11.97 -14.43
N GLY A 339 -34.83 -12.55 -15.57
CA GLY A 339 -35.30 -11.79 -16.74
C GLY A 339 -34.23 -11.50 -17.80
N TYR A 340 -33.06 -12.13 -17.69
CA TYR A 340 -31.90 -11.98 -18.58
C TYR A 340 -31.60 -13.24 -19.40
N ALA A 341 -32.63 -13.98 -19.82
CA ALA A 341 -32.48 -15.22 -20.60
C ALA A 341 -31.71 -15.03 -21.92
N ASP A 342 -31.78 -13.84 -22.50
CA ASP A 342 -31.09 -13.47 -23.75
C ASP A 342 -29.72 -12.80 -23.48
N GLY A 343 -29.24 -12.75 -22.23
CA GLY A 343 -28.03 -12.04 -21.83
C GLY A 343 -28.21 -10.51 -21.75
N PHE A 344 -27.10 -9.80 -21.56
CA PHE A 344 -27.03 -8.34 -21.50
C PHE A 344 -25.61 -7.85 -21.87
N GLU A 345 -25.43 -6.54 -22.00
CA GLU A 345 -24.12 -5.91 -22.22
C GLU A 345 -23.52 -5.41 -20.90
N THR A 346 -22.20 -5.50 -20.75
CA THR A 346 -21.47 -4.98 -19.58
C THR A 346 -20.02 -4.62 -19.93
N THR A 347 -19.24 -4.17 -18.94
CA THR A 347 -17.81 -3.89 -19.04
C THR A 347 -17.05 -4.71 -18.00
N ILE A 348 -15.81 -5.10 -18.31
CA ILE A 348 -14.82 -5.63 -17.37
C ILE A 348 -13.73 -4.57 -17.18
N TYR A 349 -13.66 -3.99 -15.99
CA TYR A 349 -12.64 -3.02 -15.60
C TYR A 349 -11.46 -3.71 -14.91
N TYR A 350 -10.24 -3.28 -15.20
CA TYR A 350 -9.05 -3.71 -14.44
C TYR A 350 -7.90 -2.70 -14.56
N ARG A 351 -6.90 -2.83 -13.69
CA ARG A 351 -5.59 -2.16 -13.80
C ARG A 351 -4.52 -3.16 -14.26
N ASP A 352 -3.67 -2.75 -15.20
CA ASP A 352 -2.63 -3.62 -15.78
C ASP A 352 -1.36 -3.64 -14.91
N VAL A 353 -1.49 -4.20 -13.71
CA VAL A 353 -0.42 -4.30 -12.72
C VAL A 353 -0.30 -5.74 -12.24
N PHE A 354 0.90 -6.32 -12.34
CA PHE A 354 1.18 -7.64 -11.79
C PHE A 354 0.91 -7.67 -10.29
N ARG A 355 0.14 -8.66 -9.82
CA ARG A 355 -0.04 -8.99 -8.41
C ARG A 355 -0.03 -10.50 -8.27
N SER A 356 0.47 -11.03 -7.16
CA SER A 356 0.48 -12.49 -6.92
C SER A 356 -0.92 -13.11 -7.01
N TYR A 357 -1.95 -12.38 -6.58
CA TYR A 357 -3.34 -12.82 -6.75
C TYR A 357 -3.82 -12.79 -8.21
N LEU A 358 -3.26 -11.95 -9.09
CA LEU A 358 -3.68 -11.80 -10.50
C LEU A 358 -2.46 -11.44 -11.36
N PRO A 359 -1.64 -12.43 -11.78
CA PRO A 359 -0.36 -12.17 -12.44
C PRO A 359 -0.51 -11.68 -13.89
N GLU A 360 -1.58 -12.09 -14.58
CA GLU A 360 -1.81 -11.82 -16.02
C GLU A 360 -3.18 -11.16 -16.25
N PRO A 361 -3.45 -9.96 -15.69
CA PRO A 361 -4.79 -9.39 -15.59
C PRO A 361 -5.49 -9.23 -16.95
N GLY A 362 -4.77 -8.80 -17.99
CA GLY A 362 -5.33 -8.64 -19.33
C GLY A 362 -5.74 -9.96 -20.00
N LEU A 363 -4.99 -11.05 -19.78
CA LEU A 363 -5.33 -12.36 -20.32
C LEU A 363 -6.49 -13.00 -19.56
N VAL A 364 -6.51 -12.85 -18.23
CA VAL A 364 -7.64 -13.29 -17.40
C VAL A 364 -8.92 -12.54 -17.77
N ALA A 365 -8.87 -11.23 -18.01
CA ALA A 365 -10.03 -10.45 -18.46
C ALA A 365 -10.59 -10.95 -19.81
N GLN A 366 -9.73 -11.26 -20.77
CA GLN A 366 -10.13 -11.84 -22.07
C GLN A 366 -10.74 -13.23 -21.92
N ASP A 367 -10.19 -14.06 -21.03
CA ASP A 367 -10.72 -15.37 -20.74
C ASP A 367 -12.14 -15.27 -20.14
N ILE A 368 -12.32 -14.43 -19.12
CA ILE A 368 -13.62 -14.15 -18.49
C ILE A 368 -14.62 -13.61 -19.51
N GLN A 369 -14.23 -12.64 -20.35
CA GLN A 369 -15.07 -12.12 -21.44
C GLN A 369 -15.57 -13.25 -22.36
N ALA A 370 -14.68 -14.16 -22.77
CA ALA A 370 -15.04 -15.28 -23.62
C ALA A 370 -16.02 -16.24 -22.93
N GLN A 371 -15.79 -16.54 -21.64
CA GLN A 371 -16.68 -17.40 -20.85
C GLN A 371 -18.06 -16.78 -20.68
N LEU A 372 -18.15 -15.48 -20.36
CA LEU A 372 -19.42 -14.76 -20.25
C LEU A 372 -20.23 -14.85 -21.54
N LYS A 373 -19.57 -14.70 -22.69
CA LYS A 373 -20.23 -14.79 -23.99
C LYS A 373 -20.67 -16.21 -24.33
N GLU A 374 -19.78 -17.20 -24.14
CA GLU A 374 -20.04 -18.60 -24.49
C GLU A 374 -21.08 -19.24 -23.57
N ASN A 375 -20.95 -19.04 -22.25
CA ASN A 375 -21.74 -19.73 -21.25
C ASN A 375 -23.06 -19.02 -20.97
N LEU A 376 -23.07 -17.68 -20.96
CA LEU A 376 -24.19 -16.88 -20.45
C LEU A 376 -24.79 -15.91 -21.49
N ASN A 377 -24.22 -15.86 -22.70
CA ASN A 377 -24.58 -14.89 -23.75
C ASN A 377 -24.47 -13.41 -23.29
N ILE A 378 -23.62 -13.12 -22.30
CA ILE A 378 -23.32 -11.77 -21.84
C ILE A 378 -22.23 -11.18 -22.74
N ASP A 379 -22.45 -9.98 -23.26
CA ASP A 379 -21.51 -9.27 -24.12
C ASP A 379 -20.72 -8.25 -23.27
N ALA A 380 -19.47 -8.58 -22.95
CA ALA A 380 -18.63 -7.72 -22.13
C ALA A 380 -17.60 -6.97 -23.00
N SER A 381 -17.45 -5.66 -22.82
CA SER A 381 -16.26 -4.91 -23.24
C SER A 381 -15.15 -5.04 -22.18
N ILE A 382 -13.90 -4.78 -22.55
CA ILE A 382 -12.77 -4.75 -21.60
C ILE A 382 -12.22 -3.34 -21.56
N GLU A 383 -12.06 -2.78 -20.37
CA GLU A 383 -11.53 -1.45 -20.13
C GLU A 383 -10.36 -1.50 -19.14
N VAL A 384 -9.21 -1.02 -19.59
CA VAL A 384 -8.02 -0.87 -18.74
C VAL A 384 -8.02 0.54 -18.17
N MET A 385 -7.90 0.64 -16.86
CA MET A 385 -7.82 1.91 -16.13
C MET A 385 -6.40 2.14 -15.61
N GLU A 386 -6.04 3.41 -15.43
CA GLU A 386 -4.86 3.79 -14.66
C GLU A 386 -5.03 3.28 -13.21
N SER A 387 -3.94 2.82 -12.59
CA SER A 387 -3.97 2.09 -11.32
C SER A 387 -4.58 2.88 -10.17
N GLY A 388 -4.18 4.15 -9.99
CA GLY A 388 -4.73 5.01 -8.94
C GLY A 388 -6.21 5.31 -9.16
N ALA A 389 -6.58 5.68 -10.39
CA ALA A 389 -7.99 5.90 -10.76
C ALA A 389 -8.86 4.64 -10.56
N PHE A 390 -8.35 3.46 -10.93
CA PHE A 390 -9.06 2.19 -10.73
C PHE A 390 -9.32 1.91 -9.25
N ILE A 391 -8.30 2.08 -8.39
CA ILE A 391 -8.45 1.85 -6.94
C ILE A 391 -9.45 2.84 -6.35
N ALA A 392 -9.38 4.12 -6.70
CA ALA A 392 -10.33 5.12 -6.23
C ALA A 392 -11.77 4.78 -6.61
N GLU A 393 -12.04 4.49 -7.89
CA GLU A 393 -13.39 4.19 -8.36
C GLU A 393 -13.94 2.85 -7.85
N SER A 394 -13.09 1.81 -7.77
CA SER A 394 -13.51 0.50 -7.24
C SER A 394 -13.79 0.56 -5.75
N SER A 395 -12.92 1.19 -4.94
CA SER A 395 -13.14 1.34 -3.49
C SER A 395 -14.36 2.20 -3.16
N ALA A 396 -14.69 3.18 -4.01
CA ALA A 396 -15.88 4.02 -3.86
C ALA A 396 -17.19 3.32 -4.30
N GLY A 397 -17.12 2.14 -4.92
CA GLY A 397 -18.30 1.45 -5.47
C GLY A 397 -18.88 2.16 -6.70
N ASN A 398 -18.05 2.81 -7.52
CA ASN A 398 -18.50 3.61 -8.67
C ASN A 398 -18.41 2.86 -10.01
N LEU A 399 -17.85 1.65 -10.03
CA LEU A 399 -17.77 0.83 -11.24
C LEU A 399 -19.10 0.13 -11.49
N ASP A 400 -19.72 0.40 -12.64
CA ASP A 400 -21.05 -0.09 -13.04
C ASP A 400 -21.03 -1.45 -13.76
N GLY A 401 -19.84 -2.02 -13.96
CA GLY A 401 -19.61 -3.30 -14.59
C GLY A 401 -19.00 -4.35 -13.65
N LEU A 402 -18.44 -5.38 -14.25
CA LEU A 402 -17.54 -6.32 -13.59
C LEU A 402 -16.17 -5.66 -13.41
N TYR A 403 -15.45 -5.99 -12.33
CA TYR A 403 -14.06 -5.57 -12.20
C TYR A 403 -13.17 -6.64 -11.55
N LEU A 404 -11.90 -6.63 -11.96
CA LEU A 404 -10.88 -7.57 -11.49
C LEU A 404 -10.01 -6.92 -10.43
N LEU A 405 -10.08 -7.43 -9.20
CA LEU A 405 -9.24 -6.97 -8.12
C LEU A 405 -8.93 -8.11 -7.16
N GLY A 406 -8.05 -7.87 -6.22
CA GLY A 406 -7.67 -8.85 -5.22
C GLY A 406 -7.04 -8.21 -4.01
N TRP A 407 -6.79 -9.05 -3.01
CA TRP A 407 -6.24 -8.67 -1.73
C TRP A 407 -5.08 -9.57 -1.36
N GLY A 408 -3.99 -9.01 -0.84
CA GLY A 408 -2.90 -9.75 -0.22
C GLY A 408 -2.97 -9.58 1.29
N ALA A 409 -2.61 -10.61 2.07
CA ALA A 409 -2.62 -10.49 3.51
C ALA A 409 -1.58 -9.47 4.00
N ASP A 410 -2.00 -8.46 4.75
CA ASP A 410 -1.08 -7.54 5.46
C ASP A 410 -0.65 -8.13 6.81
N TYR A 411 -1.57 -8.87 7.45
CA TYR A 411 -1.34 -9.63 8.67
C TYR A 411 -2.18 -10.92 8.67
N PRO A 412 -1.70 -12.00 9.31
CA PRO A 412 -2.26 -13.35 9.18
C PRO A 412 -3.49 -13.58 10.08
N HIS A 413 -4.53 -12.76 9.92
CA HIS A 413 -5.78 -12.90 10.66
C HIS A 413 -6.98 -12.69 9.75
N ILE A 414 -8.09 -13.37 10.05
CA ILE A 414 -9.30 -13.34 9.21
C ILE A 414 -9.90 -11.94 9.05
N THR A 415 -9.72 -11.07 10.05
CA THR A 415 -10.17 -9.67 10.01
C THR A 415 -9.47 -8.85 8.93
N ASN A 416 -8.24 -9.22 8.52
CA ASN A 416 -7.55 -8.54 7.41
C ASN A 416 -8.28 -8.75 6.07
N PHE A 417 -8.98 -9.88 5.94
CA PHE A 417 -9.73 -10.21 4.74
C PHE A 417 -11.18 -9.75 4.87
N LEU A 418 -11.91 -10.23 5.88
CA LEU A 418 -13.36 -10.07 5.92
C LEU A 418 -13.80 -8.67 6.38
N ASP A 419 -13.17 -8.11 7.41
CA ASP A 419 -13.62 -6.83 7.99
C ASP A 419 -13.34 -5.66 7.05
N TYR A 420 -12.25 -5.73 6.23
CA TYR A 420 -12.00 -4.74 5.17
C TYR A 420 -13.15 -4.74 4.19
N HIS A 421 -13.41 -5.87 3.55
CA HIS A 421 -14.24 -5.96 2.36
C HIS A 421 -15.74 -5.96 2.66
N PHE A 422 -16.14 -6.46 3.83
CA PHE A 422 -17.55 -6.65 4.19
C PHE A 422 -17.96 -5.88 5.44
N GLY A 423 -17.16 -4.89 5.87
CA GLY A 423 -17.48 -4.00 6.97
C GLY A 423 -18.65 -3.06 6.67
N ARG A 424 -19.30 -2.56 7.73
CA ARG A 424 -20.51 -1.71 7.67
C ARG A 424 -20.36 -0.44 6.82
N ALA A 425 -19.14 0.06 6.65
CA ALA A 425 -18.85 1.33 5.99
C ALA A 425 -18.14 1.18 4.63
N ASN A 426 -17.92 -0.04 4.13
CA ASN A 426 -17.23 -0.25 2.86
C ASN A 426 -18.24 -0.31 1.69
N PRO A 427 -18.23 0.64 0.73
CA PRO A 427 -19.16 0.68 -0.38
C PRO A 427 -18.68 -0.11 -1.62
N GLN A 428 -17.50 -0.73 -1.59
CA GLN A 428 -16.83 -1.34 -2.75
C GLN A 428 -17.74 -2.31 -3.54
N PHE A 429 -18.56 -3.11 -2.84
CA PHE A 429 -19.49 -4.07 -3.47
C PHE A 429 -20.95 -3.58 -3.51
N GLY A 430 -21.19 -2.31 -3.17
CA GLY A 430 -22.52 -1.71 -3.07
C GLY A 430 -23.02 -1.60 -1.63
N ASP A 431 -24.31 -1.87 -1.40
CA ASP A 431 -24.92 -1.68 -0.07
C ASP A 431 -24.44 -2.75 0.93
N PRO A 432 -23.84 -2.38 2.09
CA PRO A 432 -23.35 -3.34 3.07
C PRO A 432 -24.44 -4.24 3.66
N HIS A 433 -24.15 -5.53 3.81
CA HIS A 433 -25.12 -6.52 4.27
C HIS A 433 -25.02 -6.81 5.79
N PRO A 434 -26.08 -6.55 6.59
CA PRO A 434 -26.07 -6.82 8.03
C PRO A 434 -25.85 -8.28 8.38
N GLU A 435 -26.33 -9.19 7.53
CA GLU A 435 -26.13 -10.63 7.65
C GLU A 435 -24.64 -11.03 7.61
N ILE A 436 -23.77 -10.15 7.11
CA ILE A 436 -22.32 -10.33 7.11
C ILE A 436 -21.69 -9.47 8.21
N TYR A 437 -21.82 -8.14 8.15
CA TYR A 437 -21.03 -7.26 9.03
C TYR A 437 -21.36 -7.42 10.53
N GLU A 438 -22.59 -7.79 10.91
CA GLU A 438 -22.92 -7.98 12.33
C GLU A 438 -22.24 -9.23 12.91
N LEU A 439 -22.00 -10.25 12.07
CA LEU A 439 -21.24 -11.44 12.46
C LEU A 439 -19.75 -11.12 12.55
N LEU A 440 -19.21 -10.35 11.61
CA LEU A 440 -17.81 -9.93 11.63
C LEU A 440 -17.51 -9.05 12.86
N GLU A 441 -18.36 -8.07 13.17
CA GLU A 441 -18.25 -7.22 14.36
C GLU A 441 -18.22 -8.06 15.67
N GLN A 442 -18.93 -9.18 15.71
CA GLN A 442 -18.91 -10.12 16.84
C GLN A 442 -17.65 -11.00 16.86
N GLY A 443 -17.29 -11.58 15.71
CA GLY A 443 -16.15 -12.49 15.58
C GLY A 443 -14.81 -11.81 15.85
N ALA A 444 -14.65 -10.57 15.38
CA ALA A 444 -13.42 -9.80 15.51
C ALA A 444 -12.99 -9.55 16.98
N GLN A 445 -13.91 -9.67 17.94
CA GLN A 445 -13.63 -9.45 19.36
C GLN A 445 -13.23 -10.74 20.11
N ILE A 446 -13.22 -11.91 19.44
CA ILE A 446 -12.97 -13.21 20.06
C ILE A 446 -11.54 -13.68 19.77
N ALA A 447 -10.73 -13.84 20.82
CA ALA A 447 -9.34 -14.26 20.68
C ALA A 447 -9.13 -15.75 20.40
N ASP A 448 -10.01 -16.65 20.88
CA ASP A 448 -9.89 -18.09 20.64
C ASP A 448 -10.54 -18.45 19.30
N PRO A 449 -9.77 -18.89 18.28
CA PRO A 449 -10.32 -19.23 16.98
C PRO A 449 -11.42 -20.30 17.06
N ALA A 450 -11.31 -21.26 17.99
CA ALA A 450 -12.31 -22.31 18.17
C ALA A 450 -13.64 -21.77 18.73
N ALA A 451 -13.58 -20.70 19.52
CA ALA A 451 -14.79 -20.02 20.01
C ALA A 451 -15.45 -19.16 18.92
N ALA A 452 -14.66 -18.65 17.97
CA ALA A 452 -15.15 -17.82 16.86
C ALA A 452 -15.63 -18.63 15.63
N GLU A 453 -15.29 -19.92 15.54
CA GLU A 453 -15.53 -20.77 14.36
C GLU A 453 -16.98 -20.75 13.86
N ALA A 454 -17.96 -20.86 14.76
CA ALA A 454 -19.38 -20.86 14.39
C ALA A 454 -19.83 -19.53 13.79
N ILE A 455 -19.31 -18.40 14.28
CA ILE A 455 -19.64 -17.06 13.77
C ILE A 455 -19.09 -16.89 12.36
N TYR A 456 -17.84 -17.29 12.13
CA TYR A 456 -17.22 -17.21 10.81
C TYR A 456 -17.81 -18.23 9.81
N THR A 457 -18.31 -19.36 10.30
CA THR A 457 -19.10 -20.30 9.48
C THR A 457 -20.35 -19.62 8.93
N ASP A 458 -21.11 -18.95 9.79
CA ASP A 458 -22.32 -18.23 9.38
C ASP A 458 -21.98 -17.05 8.45
N ALA A 459 -20.89 -16.32 8.71
CA ALA A 459 -20.45 -15.19 7.89
C ALA A 459 -20.00 -15.64 6.49
N ASN A 460 -19.19 -16.69 6.38
CA ASN A 460 -18.76 -17.25 5.10
C ASN A 460 -19.95 -17.75 4.27
N ASN A 461 -20.92 -18.41 4.92
CA ASN A 461 -22.14 -18.85 4.25
C ASN A 461 -22.97 -17.66 3.75
N ALA A 462 -23.07 -16.58 4.53
CA ALA A 462 -23.76 -15.36 4.11
C ALA A 462 -23.07 -14.69 2.90
N ILE A 463 -21.73 -14.58 2.90
CA ILE A 463 -20.95 -14.09 1.75
C ILE A 463 -21.23 -14.94 0.51
N ARG A 464 -21.25 -16.26 0.66
CA ARG A 464 -21.55 -17.21 -0.43
C ARG A 464 -22.98 -17.08 -0.95
N GLU A 465 -23.97 -16.89 -0.08
CA GLU A 465 -25.37 -16.78 -0.48
C GLU A 465 -25.66 -15.44 -1.18
N LEU A 466 -25.09 -14.36 -0.68
CA LEU A 466 -25.31 -12.99 -1.18
C LEU A 466 -24.44 -12.65 -2.38
N VAL A 467 -23.33 -13.34 -2.61
CA VAL A 467 -22.42 -13.14 -3.75
C VAL A 467 -22.14 -11.65 -3.99
N PRO A 468 -21.58 -10.91 -3.01
CA PRO A 468 -21.13 -9.53 -3.25
C PRO A 468 -20.02 -9.49 -4.33
N MET A 469 -19.33 -10.61 -4.50
CA MET A 469 -18.26 -10.85 -5.46
C MET A 469 -18.11 -12.36 -5.68
N VAL A 470 -17.27 -12.75 -6.64
CA VAL A 470 -16.89 -14.15 -6.88
C VAL A 470 -15.40 -14.33 -6.54
N PRO A 471 -15.04 -15.13 -5.50
CA PRO A 471 -13.65 -15.48 -5.24
C PRO A 471 -13.18 -16.45 -6.32
N MET A 472 -12.08 -16.09 -6.98
CA MET A 472 -11.60 -16.76 -8.19
C MET A 472 -10.44 -17.69 -7.87
N ALA A 473 -9.39 -17.16 -7.24
CA ALA A 473 -8.16 -17.90 -6.97
C ALA A 473 -7.44 -17.38 -5.72
N HIS A 474 -6.72 -18.27 -5.05
CA HIS A 474 -5.59 -17.91 -4.19
C HIS A 474 -4.33 -18.15 -5.02
N GLY A 475 -3.64 -17.07 -5.39
CA GLY A 475 -2.50 -17.11 -6.29
C GLY A 475 -1.20 -17.47 -5.55
N GLY A 476 -0.55 -18.53 -5.99
CA GLY A 476 0.82 -18.84 -5.61
C GLY A 476 1.79 -17.79 -6.17
N SER A 477 2.89 -17.58 -5.47
CA SER A 477 4.02 -16.81 -5.98
C SER A 477 5.31 -17.44 -5.48
N GLY A 478 6.43 -16.75 -5.68
CA GLY A 478 7.70 -17.26 -5.20
C GLY A 478 8.81 -16.25 -5.35
N VAL A 479 9.96 -16.65 -4.86
CA VAL A 479 11.24 -15.97 -5.01
C VAL A 479 12.23 -16.97 -5.57
N ALA A 480 13.19 -16.49 -6.34
CA ALA A 480 14.27 -17.33 -6.82
C ALA A 480 15.61 -16.72 -6.45
N TYR A 481 16.56 -17.56 -6.05
CA TYR A 481 17.91 -17.15 -5.69
C TYR A 481 18.94 -17.96 -6.47
N LEU A 482 20.16 -17.46 -6.52
CA LEU A 482 21.32 -18.30 -6.85
C LEU A 482 21.44 -19.43 -5.82
N ALA A 483 21.81 -20.63 -6.26
CA ALA A 483 21.90 -21.81 -5.41
C ALA A 483 22.94 -21.70 -4.28
N ASP A 484 23.89 -20.76 -4.38
CA ASP A 484 24.90 -20.50 -3.36
C ASP A 484 24.48 -19.46 -2.30
N VAL A 485 23.25 -18.92 -2.39
CA VAL A 485 22.66 -18.07 -1.35
C VAL A 485 22.29 -18.95 -0.15
N GLU A 486 23.01 -18.78 0.95
CA GLU A 486 22.69 -19.41 2.24
C GLU A 486 21.65 -18.55 2.99
N GLY A 487 20.72 -19.20 3.71
CA GLY A 487 19.67 -18.49 4.44
C GLY A 487 18.54 -17.94 3.57
N ALA A 488 18.47 -18.34 2.30
CA ALA A 488 17.35 -18.04 1.41
C ALA A 488 16.02 -18.46 2.05
N GLN A 489 15.04 -17.56 1.98
CA GLN A 489 13.70 -17.76 2.53
C GLN A 489 12.68 -17.04 1.65
N ALA A 490 11.42 -17.44 1.76
CA ALA A 490 10.30 -16.75 1.13
C ALA A 490 9.29 -16.44 2.21
N SER A 491 8.98 -15.16 2.41
CA SER A 491 7.95 -14.79 3.37
C SER A 491 6.57 -14.92 2.73
N PRO A 492 5.58 -15.53 3.42
CA PRO A 492 4.19 -15.51 2.97
C PRO A 492 3.59 -14.10 2.84
N LEU A 493 4.18 -13.10 3.51
CA LEU A 493 3.74 -11.69 3.48
C LEU A 493 4.59 -10.83 2.52
N GLY A 494 5.56 -11.43 1.81
CA GLY A 494 6.43 -10.71 0.88
C GLY A 494 7.51 -9.84 1.51
N ASN A 495 7.73 -9.95 2.83
CA ASN A 495 8.75 -9.24 3.60
C ASN A 495 10.02 -10.07 3.83
N GLU A 496 10.80 -10.29 2.78
CA GLU A 496 12.04 -11.05 2.90
C GLU A 496 13.09 -10.31 3.77
N TYR A 497 13.49 -10.93 4.88
CA TYR A 497 14.57 -10.46 5.75
C TYR A 497 15.97 -10.72 5.15
N MET A 498 16.48 -9.74 4.40
CA MET A 498 17.74 -9.86 3.64
C MET A 498 18.98 -9.93 4.53
N ALA A 499 18.91 -9.43 5.77
CA ALA A 499 20.02 -9.44 6.71
C ALA A 499 20.46 -10.87 7.10
N ALA A 500 19.58 -11.87 6.99
CA ALA A 500 19.89 -13.27 7.26
C ALA A 500 20.47 -14.03 6.05
N MET A 501 20.54 -13.41 4.86
CA MET A 501 20.97 -14.07 3.62
C MET A 501 22.44 -13.80 3.32
N LYS A 502 23.15 -14.84 2.88
CA LYS A 502 24.57 -14.75 2.51
C LYS A 502 24.80 -15.24 1.07
N PRO A 503 25.23 -14.36 0.14
CA PRO A 503 25.40 -14.68 -1.28
C PRO A 503 26.77 -15.34 -1.56
N GLY A 504 26.99 -16.55 -1.05
CA GLY A 504 28.25 -17.28 -1.20
C GLY A 504 29.45 -16.51 -0.62
N ASP A 505 30.47 -16.26 -1.44
CA ASP A 505 31.68 -15.49 -1.07
C ASP A 505 31.56 -13.99 -1.40
N ARG A 506 30.37 -13.50 -1.81
CA ARG A 506 30.15 -12.10 -2.18
C ARG A 506 29.83 -11.24 -0.94
N ASP A 507 30.37 -10.02 -0.89
CA ASP A 507 30.16 -9.07 0.22
C ASP A 507 28.91 -8.20 0.03
N THR A 508 28.31 -8.24 -1.16
CA THR A 508 27.09 -7.52 -1.54
C THR A 508 26.00 -8.52 -1.88
N PHE A 509 24.81 -8.35 -1.28
CA PHE A 509 23.60 -9.02 -1.73
C PHE A 509 22.81 -8.11 -2.67
N VAL A 510 22.47 -8.59 -3.86
CA VAL A 510 21.68 -7.83 -4.85
C VAL A 510 20.32 -8.48 -5.04
N TRP A 511 19.27 -7.78 -4.61
CA TRP A 511 17.88 -8.15 -4.77
C TRP A 511 17.25 -7.43 -5.96
N MET A 512 16.42 -8.11 -6.75
CA MET A 512 15.69 -7.51 -7.87
C MET A 512 14.18 -7.71 -7.75
N GLN A 513 13.44 -6.61 -7.69
CA GLN A 513 11.98 -6.59 -7.57
C GLN A 513 11.29 -6.01 -8.81
N ASN A 514 9.97 -5.92 -8.79
CA ASN A 514 9.16 -5.57 -9.96
C ASN A 514 9.25 -4.07 -10.33
N ALA A 515 9.35 -3.18 -9.33
CA ALA A 515 9.36 -1.74 -9.54
C ALA A 515 10.21 -0.99 -8.51
N GLU A 516 10.48 0.27 -8.81
CA GLU A 516 11.08 1.23 -7.88
C GLU A 516 10.12 1.49 -6.70
N PRO A 517 10.61 1.56 -5.45
CA PRO A 517 9.82 2.09 -4.33
C PRO A 517 9.27 3.49 -4.62
N ILE A 518 8.05 3.79 -4.19
CA ILE A 518 7.47 5.13 -4.39
C ILE A 518 8.06 6.09 -3.36
N SER A 519 8.09 5.65 -2.10
CA SER A 519 8.87 6.25 -1.02
C SER A 519 9.38 5.19 -0.04
N LEU A 520 10.16 5.60 0.95
CA LEU A 520 10.70 4.75 2.01
C LEU A 520 10.13 5.11 3.39
N TYR A 521 9.13 5.98 3.47
CA TYR A 521 8.40 6.21 4.72
C TYR A 521 7.29 5.17 4.89
N CYS A 522 7.60 4.02 5.49
CA CYS A 522 6.67 2.87 5.59
C CYS A 522 5.27 3.24 6.08
N GLY A 523 5.13 4.24 6.95
CA GLY A 523 3.88 4.64 7.58
C GLY A 523 2.78 5.06 6.60
N ASP A 524 3.15 5.52 5.41
CA ASP A 524 2.23 6.05 4.41
C ASP A 524 2.28 5.29 3.07
N GLU A 525 2.99 4.15 3.02
CA GLU A 525 3.10 3.33 1.81
C GLU A 525 2.20 2.09 1.88
N THR A 526 1.69 1.68 0.72
CA THR A 526 0.76 0.54 0.58
C THR A 526 1.22 -0.52 -0.44
N ASP A 527 2.35 -0.28 -1.10
CA ASP A 527 2.92 -1.21 -2.07
C ASP A 527 4.07 -2.05 -1.48
N GLY A 528 4.21 -3.27 -1.98
CA GLY A 528 5.20 -4.22 -1.45
C GLY A 528 6.63 -3.85 -1.80
N GLU A 529 6.85 -3.14 -2.92
CA GLU A 529 8.16 -2.68 -3.35
C GLU A 529 8.75 -1.65 -2.38
N SER A 530 7.92 -0.73 -1.89
CA SER A 530 8.27 0.26 -0.86
C SER A 530 8.42 -0.38 0.52
N LEU A 531 7.44 -1.19 0.95
CA LEU A 531 7.46 -1.82 2.28
C LEU A 531 8.67 -2.74 2.46
N ARG A 532 9.03 -3.55 1.45
CA ARG A 532 10.20 -4.44 1.51
C ARG A 532 11.51 -3.70 1.60
N ALA A 533 11.62 -2.53 0.98
CA ALA A 533 12.83 -1.71 1.04
C ALA A 533 12.94 -0.99 2.39
N CYS A 534 11.85 -0.37 2.86
CA CYS A 534 11.88 0.43 4.08
C CYS A 534 12.02 -0.42 5.35
N GLU A 535 11.49 -1.65 5.39
CA GLU A 535 11.64 -2.56 6.53
C GLU A 535 13.07 -3.11 6.71
N GLN A 536 13.97 -2.91 5.74
CA GLN A 536 15.40 -3.18 5.94
C GLN A 536 16.06 -2.10 6.82
N VAL A 537 15.39 -0.95 6.96
CA VAL A 537 15.87 0.27 7.61
C VAL A 537 15.14 0.51 8.94
N THR A 538 13.81 0.42 8.94
CA THR A 538 12.97 0.70 10.11
C THR A 538 12.37 -0.59 10.66
N GLU A 539 12.02 -0.61 11.96
CA GLU A 539 11.44 -1.78 12.62
C GLU A 539 10.19 -1.38 13.42
N SER A 540 9.22 -2.28 13.49
CA SER A 540 8.00 -2.12 14.29
C SER A 540 8.18 -2.66 15.72
N LEU A 541 7.17 -2.47 16.58
CA LEU A 541 7.22 -2.98 17.97
C LEU A 541 7.35 -4.51 18.01
N TYR A 542 6.65 -5.21 17.13
CA TYR A 542 6.83 -6.63 16.87
C TYR A 542 7.37 -6.82 15.44
N ALA A 543 7.73 -8.05 15.10
CA ALA A 543 8.07 -8.45 13.74
C ALA A 543 7.49 -9.83 13.44
N TYR A 544 7.44 -10.22 12.17
CA TYR A 544 7.14 -11.59 11.80
C TYR A 544 8.37 -12.50 11.89
N GLU A 545 8.18 -13.77 12.19
CA GLU A 545 9.24 -14.78 12.08
C GLU A 545 9.80 -14.82 10.65
N ILE A 546 11.12 -15.01 10.52
CA ILE A 546 11.79 -15.06 9.21
C ILE A 546 11.19 -16.20 8.36
N GLY A 547 10.62 -15.86 7.20
CA GLY A 547 9.95 -16.80 6.30
C GLY A 547 8.60 -17.32 6.82
N GLY A 548 8.04 -16.68 7.84
CA GLY A 548 6.79 -17.09 8.50
C GLY A 548 5.86 -15.92 8.80
N THR A 549 4.76 -16.21 9.47
CA THR A 549 3.71 -15.21 9.79
C THR A 549 3.47 -15.05 11.30
N ALA A 550 4.13 -15.84 12.14
CA ALA A 550 3.98 -15.69 13.58
C ALA A 550 4.60 -14.36 14.04
N ALA A 551 3.86 -13.58 14.81
CA ALA A 551 4.36 -12.35 15.41
C ALA A 551 5.30 -12.68 16.58
N GLN A 552 6.45 -12.01 16.64
CA GLN A 552 7.46 -12.16 17.67
C GLN A 552 7.97 -10.79 18.15
N PRO A 553 8.50 -10.70 19.39
CA PRO A 553 9.06 -9.46 19.93
C PRO A 553 10.16 -8.86 19.05
N ALA A 554 10.12 -7.54 18.81
CA ALA A 554 11.16 -6.77 18.11
C ALA A 554 11.63 -5.59 18.96
N LEU A 555 11.22 -4.35 18.63
CA LEU A 555 11.51 -3.16 19.45
C LEU A 555 10.80 -3.18 20.80
N ALA A 556 9.67 -3.87 20.91
CA ALA A 556 9.08 -4.26 22.19
C ALA A 556 9.54 -5.69 22.55
N THR A 557 9.95 -5.88 23.81
CA THR A 557 10.29 -7.21 24.36
C THR A 557 9.04 -8.00 24.76
N SER A 558 7.94 -7.30 25.05
CA SER A 558 6.61 -7.87 25.30
C SER A 558 5.54 -6.80 25.15
N CYS A 559 4.35 -7.18 24.70
CA CYS A 559 3.11 -6.41 24.82
C CYS A 559 2.04 -7.28 25.51
N GLU A 560 1.62 -6.90 26.71
CA GLU A 560 0.68 -7.67 27.53
C GLU A 560 -0.72 -7.04 27.49
N PRO A 561 -1.78 -7.80 27.15
CA PRO A 561 -3.13 -7.29 27.15
C PRO A 561 -3.77 -7.31 28.54
N ASN A 562 -4.76 -6.45 28.77
CA ASN A 562 -5.74 -6.64 29.85
C ASN A 562 -6.71 -7.79 29.54
N GLU A 563 -7.56 -8.18 30.51
CA GLU A 563 -8.48 -9.33 30.36
C GLU A 563 -9.46 -9.17 29.18
N ASP A 564 -9.82 -7.93 28.84
CA ASP A 564 -10.81 -7.62 27.80
C ASP A 564 -10.17 -7.29 26.43
N LEU A 565 -8.84 -7.35 26.29
CA LEU A 565 -8.08 -7.00 25.08
C LEU A 565 -8.28 -5.56 24.58
N THR A 566 -8.70 -4.66 25.46
CA THR A 566 -8.94 -3.23 25.20
C THR A 566 -7.76 -2.35 25.62
N MET A 567 -6.73 -2.94 26.22
CA MET A 567 -5.52 -2.24 26.64
C MET A 567 -4.32 -3.16 26.46
N TRP A 568 -3.25 -2.63 25.88
CA TRP A 568 -2.00 -3.35 25.65
C TRP A 568 -0.83 -2.54 26.19
N THR A 569 -0.08 -3.10 27.14
CA THR A 569 1.11 -2.47 27.71
C THR A 569 2.37 -3.10 27.11
N CYS A 570 3.13 -2.32 26.36
CA CYS A 570 4.34 -2.73 25.67
C CYS A 570 5.60 -2.26 26.40
N THR A 571 6.50 -3.19 26.73
CA THR A 571 7.83 -2.92 27.30
C THR A 571 8.86 -2.86 26.18
N LEU A 572 9.47 -1.69 26.00
CA LEU A 572 10.44 -1.41 24.95
C LEU A 572 11.82 -2.02 25.27
N ARG A 573 12.59 -2.26 24.23
CA ARG A 573 13.95 -2.81 24.32
C ARG A 573 14.94 -1.73 24.69
N GLU A 574 15.60 -1.88 25.83
CA GLU A 574 16.67 -0.98 26.25
C GLU A 574 17.91 -1.07 25.35
N GLY A 575 18.60 0.06 25.17
CA GLY A 575 19.91 0.14 24.53
C GLY A 575 19.89 0.04 23.01
N VAL A 576 18.71 0.16 22.39
CA VAL A 576 18.58 0.32 20.94
C VAL A 576 18.95 1.74 20.54
N THR A 577 19.67 1.87 19.44
CA THR A 577 20.02 3.15 18.83
C THR A 577 19.59 3.19 17.38
N PHE A 578 19.15 4.36 16.92
CA PHE A 578 18.90 4.62 15.52
C PHE A 578 20.20 4.77 14.72
N HIS A 579 20.11 4.75 13.40
CA HIS A 579 21.26 4.88 12.49
C HIS A 579 22.05 6.19 12.66
N ASP A 580 21.43 7.24 13.18
CA ASP A 580 22.08 8.53 13.48
C ASP A 580 22.74 8.57 14.89
N GLY A 581 22.59 7.50 15.67
CA GLY A 581 23.12 7.35 17.03
C GLY A 581 22.21 7.90 18.13
N SER A 582 21.02 8.42 17.81
CA SER A 582 20.00 8.74 18.81
C SER A 582 19.49 7.46 19.50
N ALA A 583 19.05 7.59 20.76
CA ALA A 583 18.55 6.46 21.54
C ALA A 583 17.06 6.27 21.25
N PHE A 584 16.63 5.01 21.11
CA PHE A 584 15.22 4.66 20.97
C PHE A 584 14.52 4.67 22.33
N ASP A 585 13.37 5.35 22.43
CA ASP A 585 12.52 5.36 23.61
C ASP A 585 11.01 5.50 23.27
N ALA A 586 10.17 5.65 24.30
CA ALA A 586 8.72 5.77 24.17
C ALA A 586 8.27 6.99 23.34
N GLN A 587 9.05 8.07 23.27
CA GLN A 587 8.71 9.26 22.49
C GLN A 587 8.72 8.98 20.99
N ASP A 588 9.61 8.12 20.52
CA ASP A 588 9.69 7.75 19.11
C ASP A 588 8.46 6.94 18.68
N VAL A 589 7.99 6.05 19.58
CA VAL A 589 6.74 5.31 19.37
C VAL A 589 5.56 6.28 19.28
N LEU A 590 5.48 7.21 20.23
CA LEU A 590 4.43 8.20 20.29
C LEU A 590 4.41 9.12 19.06
N ALA A 591 5.56 9.62 18.62
CA ALA A 591 5.68 10.47 17.44
C ALA A 591 5.31 9.74 16.15
N SER A 592 5.81 8.51 15.97
CA SER A 592 5.51 7.68 14.78
C SER A 592 4.02 7.35 14.69
N TRP A 593 3.42 6.96 15.80
CA TRP A 593 1.99 6.63 15.84
C TRP A 593 1.08 7.87 15.80
N GLN A 594 1.51 9.02 16.32
CA GLN A 594 0.78 10.27 16.18
C GLN A 594 0.77 10.74 14.72
N ALA A 595 1.92 10.67 14.06
CA ALA A 595 2.03 10.99 12.63
C ALA A 595 1.12 10.08 11.79
N GLY A 596 0.91 8.82 12.17
CA GLY A 596 0.02 7.90 11.46
C GLY A 596 -1.47 8.02 11.82
N LEU A 597 -1.81 8.29 13.09
CA LEU A 597 -3.19 8.24 13.58
C LEU A 597 -3.90 9.60 13.68
N ASP A 598 -3.19 10.69 13.96
CA ASP A 598 -3.81 11.99 14.23
C ASP A 598 -3.75 12.89 13.00
N ALA A 599 -4.85 12.96 12.25
CA ALA A 599 -4.96 13.77 11.04
C ALA A 599 -4.81 15.28 11.28
N SER A 600 -4.87 15.74 12.54
CA SER A 600 -4.58 17.13 12.91
C SER A 600 -3.12 17.39 13.24
N SER A 601 -2.29 16.35 13.34
CA SER A 601 -0.87 16.48 13.62
C SER A 601 -0.15 17.21 12.47
N PRO A 602 0.75 18.15 12.77
CA PRO A 602 1.57 18.80 11.73
C PRO A 602 2.52 17.84 11.02
N THR A 603 2.69 16.61 11.51
CA THR A 603 3.53 15.56 10.94
C THR A 603 2.73 14.46 10.23
N HIS A 604 1.40 14.56 10.19
CA HIS A 604 0.53 13.69 9.39
C HIS A 604 0.50 14.19 7.94
N VAL A 605 1.64 14.07 7.25
CA VAL A 605 1.83 14.59 5.88
C VAL A 605 2.14 13.47 4.90
N GLY A 606 3.15 12.64 5.20
CA GLY A 606 3.46 11.47 4.39
C GLY A 606 3.92 11.78 2.96
N ASN A 607 3.80 10.77 2.10
CA ASN A 607 3.99 10.82 0.66
C ASN A 607 2.65 11.14 -0.04
N THR A 608 1.60 10.41 0.31
CA THR A 608 0.21 10.62 -0.12
C THR A 608 -0.63 11.33 0.94
N GLY A 609 -0.26 11.20 2.22
CA GLY A 609 -1.01 11.70 3.37
C GLY A 609 -2.26 10.89 3.68
N ALA A 610 -2.42 9.71 3.07
CA ALA A 610 -3.60 8.87 3.26
C ALA A 610 -3.49 7.99 4.52
N PHE A 611 -2.27 7.59 4.88
CA PHE A 611 -1.95 6.67 5.97
C PHE A 611 -2.90 5.48 6.00
N GLU A 612 -3.11 4.86 4.82
CA GLU A 612 -4.24 3.94 4.59
C GLU A 612 -4.28 2.80 5.61
N TYR A 613 -3.12 2.24 5.96
CA TYR A 613 -3.04 1.19 6.97
C TYR A 613 -3.37 1.65 8.38
N PHE A 614 -3.01 2.88 8.76
CA PHE A 614 -3.48 3.44 10.03
C PHE A 614 -4.98 3.69 10.01
N SER A 615 -5.49 4.28 8.92
CA SER A 615 -6.91 4.56 8.74
C SER A 615 -7.77 3.30 8.82
N TYR A 616 -7.43 2.28 8.03
CA TYR A 616 -8.22 1.07 7.96
C TYR A 616 -8.02 0.17 9.20
N LEU A 617 -6.78 -0.01 9.69
CA LEU A 617 -6.52 -0.99 10.76
C LEU A 617 -6.78 -0.46 12.17
N TRP A 618 -6.74 0.86 12.35
CA TRP A 618 -6.82 1.50 13.66
C TRP A 618 -7.82 2.67 13.74
N GLY A 619 -8.17 3.29 12.61
CA GLY A 619 -9.04 4.47 12.53
C GLY A 619 -8.31 5.78 12.79
N LEU A 620 -8.37 6.72 11.83
CA LEU A 620 -7.77 8.05 11.99
C LEU A 620 -8.58 8.93 12.95
N MET A 621 -7.86 9.63 13.82
CA MET A 621 -8.37 10.63 14.75
C MET A 621 -8.39 12.00 14.09
N ASN A 622 -9.32 12.86 14.53
CA ASN A 622 -9.37 14.29 14.16
C ASN A 622 -9.42 14.57 12.65
N VAL A 623 -9.99 13.67 11.85
CA VAL A 623 -10.24 13.89 10.41
C VAL A 623 -11.20 15.07 10.24
N GLN A 624 -10.81 16.08 9.47
CA GLN A 624 -11.68 17.22 9.17
C GLN A 624 -12.76 16.79 8.18
N GLU A 625 -14.02 17.17 8.44
CA GLU A 625 -15.19 16.92 7.57
C GLU A 625 -15.16 17.69 6.25
#